data_AF-A0A1F7R835-F1
#
_entry.id   AF-A0A1F7R835-F1
#
_cell.length_a   1.000
_cell.length_b   1.000
_cell.length_c   1.000
_cell.angle_alpha   90.00
_cell.angle_beta   90.00
_cell.angle_gamma   90.00
#
_symmetry.space_group_name_H-M   'P 1'
#
loop_
_entity.id
_entity.type
_entity.pdbx_description
1 polymer ?
#
loop_
_entity_poly.entity_id
_entity_poly.type
_entity_poly.pdbx_seq_one_letter_code
_entity_poly.pdbx_strand_id
1 'polypeptide(L)'
;MKNVLNKTYRGFTIIEVMIVLAIAGLIMVIVFFAIPQLQRNQRDNARQSLTTRIKSEVETYASNNQGTYPYSTAGNWNSFYTRYIFGPSLNVKDPSLGTDVIGPASGNPATFTIVACNGTCGNVTLPPTKGVFVIAAGAKCSGEDVVRSGGSGAANLDTKNYAMIIGLDKDNTRYCVDNG
;
A
#
# COMPACT_ATOMS: atom_id res chain seq x y z
N MET A 1 64.18 4.09 -47.08
CA MET A 1 63.64 2.76 -46.75
C MET A 1 62.47 2.94 -45.80
N LYS A 2 61.22 2.79 -46.26
CA LYS A 2 60.02 2.86 -45.42
C LYS A 2 59.50 1.43 -45.24
N ASN A 3 59.72 0.86 -44.05
CA ASN A 3 59.14 -0.43 -43.68
C ASN A 3 57.64 -0.24 -43.44
N VAL A 4 56.82 -0.84 -44.30
CA VAL A 4 55.37 -0.86 -44.16
C VAL A 4 55.03 -1.94 -43.12
N LEU A 5 54.69 -1.51 -41.91
CA LEU A 5 54.18 -2.38 -40.85
C LEU A 5 52.85 -3.00 -41.31
N ASN A 6 52.87 -4.28 -41.65
CA ASN A 6 51.70 -5.02 -42.10
C ASN A 6 50.80 -5.33 -40.90
N LYS A 7 49.74 -4.53 -40.70
CA LYS A 7 48.81 -4.67 -39.57
C LYS A 7 47.79 -5.75 -39.92
N THR A 8 47.90 -6.92 -39.31
CA THR A 8 46.95 -8.03 -39.46
C THR A 8 45.60 -7.63 -38.84
N TYR A 9 44.59 -7.41 -39.68
CA TYR A 9 43.22 -7.24 -39.22
C TYR A 9 42.69 -8.59 -38.75
N ARG A 10 42.67 -8.80 -37.42
CA ARG A 10 41.92 -9.88 -36.79
C ARG A 10 40.45 -9.48 -36.84
N GLY A 11 39.71 -10.07 -37.78
CA GLY A 11 38.29 -9.80 -37.98
C GLY A 11 37.44 -10.39 -36.85
N PHE A 12 36.50 -9.58 -36.35
CA PHE A 12 35.40 -10.01 -35.48
C PHE A 12 34.49 -10.92 -36.31
N THR A 13 34.36 -12.19 -35.92
CA THR A 13 33.64 -13.16 -36.77
C THR A 13 32.12 -12.97 -36.64
N ILE A 14 31.36 -13.21 -37.72
CA ILE A 14 29.89 -13.14 -37.69
C ILE A 14 29.34 -14.11 -36.63
N ILE A 15 29.96 -15.28 -36.48
CA ILE A 15 29.58 -16.26 -35.46
C ILE A 15 29.79 -15.75 -34.03
N GLU A 16 30.88 -15.02 -33.77
CA GLU A 16 31.15 -14.39 -32.48
C GLU A 16 30.09 -13.32 -32.16
N VAL A 17 29.71 -12.50 -33.14
CA VAL A 17 28.61 -11.54 -32.98
C VAL A 17 27.29 -12.26 -32.68
N MET A 18 26.99 -13.34 -33.41
CA MET A 18 25.73 -14.08 -33.27
C MET A 18 25.57 -14.74 -31.91
N ILE A 19 26.65 -15.31 -31.35
CA ILE A 19 26.62 -15.90 -30.00
C ILE A 19 26.35 -14.81 -28.96
N VAL A 20 26.99 -13.65 -29.08
CA VAL A 20 26.77 -12.53 -28.15
C VAL A 20 25.32 -12.03 -28.23
N LEU A 21 24.78 -11.87 -29.44
CA LEU A 21 23.39 -11.44 -29.62
C LEU A 21 22.39 -12.48 -29.09
N ALA A 22 22.67 -13.78 -29.24
CA ALA A 22 21.82 -14.84 -28.72
C ALA A 22 21.76 -14.83 -27.18
N ILE A 23 22.92 -14.72 -26.52
CA ILE A 23 22.99 -14.64 -25.05
C ILE A 23 22.37 -13.34 -24.54
N ALA A 24 22.64 -12.21 -25.22
CA ALA A 24 22.03 -10.92 -24.88
C ALA A 24 20.49 -10.99 -25.00
N GLY A 25 19.96 -11.60 -26.07
CA GLY A 25 18.53 -11.82 -26.24
C GLY A 25 17.92 -12.66 -25.11
N LEU A 26 18.58 -13.74 -24.72
CA LEU A 26 18.11 -14.59 -23.61
C LEU A 26 18.06 -13.85 -22.27
N ILE A 27 19.10 -13.04 -21.97
CA ILE A 27 19.14 -12.24 -20.74
C ILE A 27 18.03 -11.19 -20.74
N MET A 28 17.81 -10.51 -21.88
CA MET A 28 16.78 -9.48 -22.01
C MET A 28 15.37 -10.02 -21.73
N VAL A 29 15.08 -11.25 -22.13
CA VAL A 29 13.80 -11.91 -21.78
C VAL A 29 13.62 -11.98 -20.27
N ILE A 30 14.60 -12.53 -19.53
CA ILE A 30 14.51 -12.69 -18.07
C ILE A 30 14.39 -11.34 -17.36
N VAL A 31 15.22 -10.37 -17.75
CA VAL A 31 15.25 -9.03 -17.15
C VAL A 31 13.92 -8.31 -17.30
N PHE A 32 13.30 -8.39 -18.48
CA PHE A 32 12.02 -7.75 -18.75
C PHE A 32 10.85 -8.41 -18.03
N PHE A 33 10.92 -9.71 -17.73
CA PHE A 33 9.91 -10.35 -16.89
C PHE A 33 10.12 -10.06 -15.40
N ALA A 34 11.36 -10.07 -14.91
CA ALA A 34 11.66 -10.03 -13.48
C ALA A 34 11.55 -8.64 -12.84
N ILE A 35 12.05 -7.58 -13.51
CA ILE A 35 12.04 -6.21 -12.96
C ILE A 35 10.62 -5.69 -12.65
N PRO A 36 9.63 -5.76 -13.57
CA PRO A 36 8.30 -5.23 -13.28
C PRO A 36 7.60 -6.03 -12.16
N GLN A 37 7.88 -7.33 -12.03
CA GLN A 37 7.34 -8.15 -10.95
C GLN A 37 7.91 -7.72 -9.59
N LEU A 38 9.23 -7.51 -9.50
CA LEU A 38 9.87 -7.10 -8.25
C LEU A 38 9.38 -5.73 -7.78
N GLN A 39 9.17 -4.79 -8.71
CA GLN A 39 8.63 -3.47 -8.37
C GLN A 39 7.21 -3.55 -7.78
N ARG A 40 6.35 -4.45 -8.29
CA ARG A 40 5.00 -4.67 -7.72
C ARG A 40 5.08 -5.15 -6.27
N ASN A 41 5.89 -6.17 -6.02
CA ASN A 41 6.05 -6.73 -4.67
C ASN A 41 6.57 -5.69 -3.67
N GLN A 42 7.51 -4.83 -4.07
CA GLN A 42 8.01 -3.75 -3.21
C GLN A 42 6.92 -2.74 -2.87
N ARG A 43 6.06 -2.37 -3.83
CA ARG A 43 4.97 -1.43 -3.62
C ARG A 43 3.89 -2.00 -2.70
N ASP A 44 3.55 -3.28 -2.86
CA ASP A 44 2.58 -3.94 -1.99
C ASP A 44 3.10 -4.05 -0.55
N ASN A 45 4.38 -4.42 -0.37
CA ASN A 45 5.02 -4.42 0.95
C ASN A 45 5.03 -3.01 1.57
N ALA A 46 5.27 -1.97 0.78
CA ALA A 46 5.20 -0.59 1.26
C ALA A 46 3.80 -0.20 1.72
N ARG A 47 2.74 -0.62 1.01
CA ARG A 47 1.34 -0.39 1.41
C ARG A 47 0.93 -1.14 2.68
N GLN A 48 1.34 -2.40 2.79
CA GLN A 48 1.08 -3.22 3.99
C GLN A 48 1.77 -2.61 5.21
N SER A 49 3.05 -2.26 5.08
CA SER A 49 3.83 -1.58 6.12
C SER A 49 3.20 -0.24 6.51
N LEU A 50 2.80 0.58 5.51
CA LEU A 50 2.14 1.85 5.74
C LEU A 50 0.85 1.69 6.56
N THR A 51 0.00 0.72 6.21
CA THR A 51 -1.25 0.45 6.92
C THR A 51 -0.99 0.06 8.38
N THR A 52 -0.01 -0.83 8.62
CA THR A 52 0.39 -1.22 9.98
C THR A 52 0.95 -0.04 10.78
N ARG A 53 1.68 0.88 10.15
CA ARG A 53 2.18 2.09 10.81
C ARG A 53 1.05 3.06 11.14
N ILE A 54 0.10 3.28 10.23
CA ILE A 54 -1.10 4.11 10.50
C ILE A 54 -1.89 3.51 11.67
N LYS A 55 -2.07 2.17 11.71
CA LYS A 55 -2.68 1.49 12.84
C LYS A 55 -1.95 1.82 14.15
N SER A 56 -0.62 1.71 14.17
CA SER A 56 0.18 2.04 15.37
C SER A 56 -0.06 3.47 15.84
N GLU A 57 -0.11 4.45 14.94
CA GLU A 57 -0.37 5.84 15.32
C GLU A 57 -1.79 6.06 15.85
N VAL A 58 -2.78 5.37 15.27
CA VAL A 58 -4.16 5.41 15.77
C VAL A 58 -4.24 4.88 17.20
N GLU A 59 -3.51 3.81 17.52
CA GLU A 59 -3.41 3.29 18.88
C GLU A 59 -2.65 4.25 19.82
N THR A 60 -1.55 4.86 19.36
CA THR A 60 -0.83 5.90 20.13
C THR A 60 -1.76 7.08 20.44
N TYR A 61 -2.53 7.55 19.46
CA TYR A 61 -3.53 8.59 19.66
C TYR A 61 -4.56 8.17 20.71
N ALA A 62 -5.12 6.97 20.59
CA ALA A 62 -6.11 6.48 21.55
C ALA A 62 -5.53 6.42 22.97
N SER A 63 -4.30 5.92 23.13
CA SER A 63 -3.58 5.93 24.41
C SER A 63 -3.44 7.33 25.00
N ASN A 64 -3.13 8.32 24.16
CA ASN A 64 -2.96 9.72 24.59
C ASN A 64 -4.30 10.46 24.81
N ASN A 65 -5.43 9.88 24.38
CA ASN A 65 -6.76 10.49 24.46
C ASN A 65 -7.74 9.59 25.23
N GLN A 66 -7.27 8.94 26.31
CA GLN A 66 -8.10 8.17 27.24
C GLN A 66 -8.89 7.01 26.58
N GLY A 67 -8.32 6.39 25.55
CA GLY A 67 -8.95 5.32 24.77
C GLY A 67 -9.93 5.81 23.71
N THR A 68 -9.99 7.12 23.44
CA THR A 68 -10.82 7.72 22.38
C THR A 68 -10.10 7.63 21.05
N TYR A 69 -10.66 6.88 20.10
CA TYR A 69 -10.10 6.78 18.75
C TYR A 69 -10.35 8.04 17.92
N PRO A 70 -9.45 8.40 16.99
CA PRO A 70 -9.53 9.67 16.25
C PRO A 70 -10.72 9.76 15.31
N TYR A 71 -11.26 8.62 14.87
CA TYR A 71 -12.44 8.52 14.00
C TYR A 71 -13.76 8.44 14.78
N SER A 72 -13.72 8.33 16.11
CA SER A 72 -14.93 8.30 16.95
C SER A 72 -15.60 9.67 16.99
N THR A 73 -16.85 9.72 17.47
CA THR A 73 -17.64 10.95 17.60
C THR A 73 -17.00 11.94 18.58
N ALA A 74 -16.39 11.44 19.66
CA ALA A 74 -15.63 12.25 20.62
C ALA A 74 -14.17 12.50 20.16
N GLY A 75 -13.74 11.85 19.08
CA GLY A 75 -12.40 11.95 18.52
C GLY A 75 -12.21 13.19 17.64
N ASN A 76 -10.95 13.51 17.36
CA ASN A 76 -10.61 14.59 16.44
C ASN A 76 -9.63 14.11 15.38
N TRP A 77 -10.18 13.68 14.23
CA TRP A 77 -9.40 13.18 13.10
C TRP A 77 -8.39 14.19 12.57
N ASN A 78 -8.75 15.47 12.45
CA ASN A 78 -7.84 16.50 11.95
C ASN A 78 -6.64 16.69 12.90
N SER A 79 -6.87 16.69 14.21
CA SER A 79 -5.79 16.75 15.20
C SER A 79 -4.92 15.50 15.17
N PHE A 80 -5.49 14.32 14.89
CA PHE A 80 -4.72 13.10 14.68
C PHE A 80 -3.83 13.23 13.45
N TYR A 81 -4.43 13.58 12.31
CA TYR A 81 -3.71 13.73 11.05
C TYR A 81 -2.56 14.72 11.17
N THR A 82 -2.79 15.92 11.73
CA THR A 82 -1.77 16.97 11.81
C THR A 82 -0.62 16.68 12.77
N ARG A 83 -0.82 15.86 13.82
CA ARG A 83 0.18 15.60 14.86
C ARG A 83 0.90 14.27 14.74
N TYR A 84 0.20 13.24 14.25
CA TYR A 84 0.70 11.87 14.21
C TYR A 84 1.04 11.42 12.79
N ILE A 85 0.38 11.96 11.77
CA ILE A 85 0.57 11.56 10.38
C ILE A 85 1.40 12.59 9.60
N PHE A 86 0.97 13.85 9.60
CA PHE A 86 1.53 14.93 8.81
C PHE A 86 2.83 15.44 9.43
N GLY A 87 3.89 15.50 8.62
CA GLY A 87 5.22 15.96 9.04
C GLY A 87 6.31 14.90 8.82
N PRO A 88 7.47 14.99 9.48
CA PRO A 88 8.56 14.02 9.30
C PRO A 88 8.23 12.62 9.84
N SER A 89 7.13 12.46 10.57
CA SER A 89 6.76 11.23 11.28
C SER A 89 6.39 10.09 10.32
N LEU A 90 5.59 10.36 9.28
CA LEU A 90 5.05 9.34 8.38
C LEU A 90 4.91 9.83 6.93
N ASN A 91 5.49 9.08 6.00
CA ASN A 91 5.20 9.25 4.58
C ASN A 91 4.01 8.36 4.19
N VAL A 92 2.85 8.98 4.02
CA VAL A 92 1.59 8.31 3.65
C VAL A 92 1.32 8.29 2.14
N LYS A 93 2.33 8.57 1.31
CA LYS A 93 2.18 8.54 -0.15
C LYS A 93 2.10 7.11 -0.64
N ASP A 94 1.12 6.85 -1.51
CA ASP A 94 1.07 5.62 -2.28
C ASP A 94 2.29 5.57 -3.22
N PRO A 95 3.06 4.46 -3.23
CA PRO A 95 4.31 4.37 -3.97
C PRO A 95 4.11 4.29 -5.51
N SER A 96 2.88 4.09 -5.98
CA SER A 96 2.55 4.09 -7.42
C SER A 96 1.81 5.35 -7.87
N LEU A 97 0.96 5.92 -7.01
CA LEU A 97 0.11 7.07 -7.37
C LEU A 97 0.78 8.40 -7.01
N GLY A 98 1.72 8.42 -6.06
CA GLY A 98 2.36 9.65 -5.55
C GLY A 98 1.43 10.54 -4.71
N THR A 99 0.17 10.14 -4.54
CA THR A 99 -0.83 10.80 -3.70
C THR A 99 -0.88 10.17 -2.33
N ASP A 100 -1.29 10.93 -1.31
CA ASP A 100 -1.46 10.41 0.04
C ASP A 100 -2.63 9.41 0.08
N VAL A 101 -2.55 8.34 0.87
CA VAL A 101 -3.64 7.35 1.03
C VAL A 101 -4.69 7.76 2.08
N ILE A 102 -4.31 8.66 2.99
CA ILE A 102 -5.17 9.28 4.00
C ILE A 102 -4.91 10.79 4.02
N GLY A 103 -5.89 11.57 4.44
CA GLY A 103 -5.78 13.02 4.54
C GLY A 103 -6.49 13.59 5.77
N PRO A 104 -6.67 14.92 5.85
CA PRO A 104 -7.16 15.60 7.05
C PRO A 104 -8.65 15.37 7.35
N ALA A 105 -9.39 14.67 6.48
CA ALA A 105 -10.79 14.31 6.67
C ALA A 105 -11.14 13.09 5.81
N SER A 106 -12.15 12.31 6.21
CA SER A 106 -12.74 11.29 5.35
C SER A 106 -13.25 11.90 4.03
N GLY A 107 -13.01 11.22 2.92
CA GLY A 107 -13.27 11.74 1.57
C GLY A 107 -12.15 12.64 1.03
N ASN A 108 -11.07 12.85 1.79
CA ASN A 108 -9.86 13.52 1.32
C ASN A 108 -8.60 12.68 1.67
N PRO A 109 -7.93 12.06 0.69
CA PRO A 109 -8.31 11.99 -0.73
C PRO A 109 -9.68 11.31 -0.94
N ALA A 110 -10.29 11.45 -2.12
CA ALA A 110 -11.60 10.83 -2.42
C ALA A 110 -11.62 9.30 -2.24
N THR A 111 -10.44 8.68 -2.28
CA THR A 111 -10.21 7.25 -2.08
C THR A 111 -10.07 6.85 -0.59
N PHE A 112 -10.09 7.82 0.33
CA PHE A 112 -10.04 7.59 1.76
C PHE A 112 -11.44 7.65 2.36
N THR A 113 -11.87 6.60 3.05
CA THR A 113 -13.16 6.58 3.74
C THR A 113 -13.04 6.04 5.17
N ILE A 114 -13.83 6.64 6.05
CA ILE A 114 -14.06 6.16 7.41
C ILE A 114 -15.53 5.77 7.48
N VAL A 115 -15.81 4.56 7.92
CA VAL A 115 -17.17 4.01 7.92
C VAL A 115 -17.37 3.12 9.14
N ALA A 116 -18.54 3.18 9.76
CA ALA A 116 -18.90 2.23 10.81
C ALA A 116 -19.52 0.97 10.18
N CYS A 117 -19.05 -0.22 10.55
CA CYS A 117 -19.60 -1.50 10.09
C CYS A 117 -20.96 -1.78 10.74
N ASN A 118 -22.02 -1.86 9.93
CA ASN A 118 -23.37 -2.21 10.38
C ASN A 118 -23.68 -3.69 10.12
N GLY A 119 -24.21 -4.40 11.12
CA GLY A 119 -24.61 -5.80 10.98
C GLY A 119 -23.47 -6.68 10.43
N THR A 120 -23.54 -7.06 9.16
CA THR A 120 -22.54 -7.87 8.45
C THR A 120 -21.44 -7.05 7.74
N CYS A 121 -21.30 -5.76 8.05
CA CYS A 121 -20.39 -4.82 7.36
C CYS A 121 -20.68 -4.59 5.87
N GLY A 122 -21.90 -4.86 5.38
CA GLY A 122 -22.24 -4.72 3.96
C GLY A 122 -22.13 -3.28 3.40
N ASN A 123 -22.05 -2.27 4.27
CA ASN A 123 -21.84 -0.87 3.91
C ASN A 123 -20.34 -0.49 3.80
N VAL A 124 -19.43 -1.37 4.21
CA VAL A 124 -17.99 -1.17 4.03
C VAL A 124 -17.65 -1.53 2.58
N THR A 125 -17.37 -0.52 1.76
CA THR A 125 -16.92 -0.75 0.38
C THR A 125 -15.45 -1.15 0.41
N LEU A 126 -15.17 -2.41 0.10
CA LEU A 126 -13.80 -2.92 0.07
C LEU A 126 -12.99 -2.24 -1.06
N PRO A 127 -11.71 -1.89 -0.84
CA PRO A 127 -10.85 -1.32 -1.87
C PRO A 127 -10.83 -2.15 -3.17
N PRO A 128 -11.38 -1.63 -4.28
CA PRO A 128 -11.37 -2.35 -5.55
C PRO A 128 -10.02 -2.22 -6.27
N THR A 129 -9.24 -1.18 -5.95
CA THR A 129 -7.95 -0.87 -6.61
C THR A 129 -6.97 -0.28 -5.59
N LYS A 130 -5.70 -0.18 -6.00
CA LYS A 130 -4.63 0.44 -5.21
C LYS A 130 -4.93 1.86 -4.73
N GLY A 131 -4.46 2.21 -3.55
CA GLY A 131 -4.56 3.56 -2.99
C GLY A 131 -5.94 3.93 -2.42
N VAL A 132 -6.94 3.03 -2.54
CA VAL A 132 -8.18 3.12 -1.77
C VAL A 132 -7.93 2.62 -0.36
N PHE A 133 -8.20 3.47 0.62
CA PHE A 133 -7.96 3.21 2.04
C PHE A 133 -9.25 3.37 2.82
N VAL A 134 -9.58 2.37 3.64
CA VAL A 134 -10.82 2.32 4.38
C VAL A 134 -10.52 2.04 5.84
N ILE A 135 -11.09 2.83 6.74
CA ILE A 135 -11.15 2.53 8.18
C ILE A 135 -12.58 2.11 8.49
N ALA A 136 -12.75 0.84 8.83
CA ALA A 136 -14.02 0.24 9.23
C ALA A 136 -14.09 0.14 10.75
N ALA A 137 -14.79 1.07 11.39
CA ALA A 137 -15.05 1.03 12.82
C ALA A 137 -16.05 -0.11 13.13
N GLY A 138 -15.78 -0.90 14.16
CA GLY A 138 -16.66 -1.98 14.64
C GLY A 138 -16.47 -3.28 13.87
N ALA A 139 -15.36 -3.39 13.17
CA ALA A 139 -15.03 -4.51 12.31
C ALA A 139 -13.70 -5.16 12.71
N LYS A 140 -13.49 -6.37 12.23
CA LYS A 140 -12.25 -7.14 12.29
C LYS A 140 -11.98 -7.78 10.93
N CYS A 141 -10.76 -8.18 10.69
CA CYS A 141 -10.37 -8.88 9.47
C CYS A 141 -10.77 -10.36 9.55
N SER A 142 -11.22 -10.90 8.43
CA SER A 142 -11.43 -12.33 8.22
C SER A 142 -10.69 -12.73 6.96
N GLY A 143 -9.37 -12.94 7.08
CA GLY A 143 -8.48 -12.87 5.93
C GLY A 143 -8.43 -11.42 5.41
N GLU A 144 -8.65 -11.24 4.11
CA GLU A 144 -8.66 -9.92 3.47
C GLU A 144 -10.06 -9.28 3.36
N ASP A 145 -11.07 -9.96 3.91
CA ASP A 145 -12.43 -9.44 4.07
C ASP A 145 -12.62 -8.80 5.44
N VAL A 146 -13.71 -8.04 5.57
CA VAL A 146 -14.07 -7.30 6.78
C VAL A 146 -15.36 -7.88 7.32
N VAL A 147 -15.34 -8.28 8.59
CA VAL A 147 -16.52 -8.82 9.30
C VAL A 147 -16.75 -8.02 10.58
N ARG A 148 -17.95 -8.13 11.14
CA ARG A 148 -18.31 -7.44 12.38
C ARG A 148 -17.42 -7.91 13.53
N SER A 149 -16.93 -6.97 14.31
CA SER A 149 -16.32 -7.23 15.61
C SER A 149 -17.37 -6.94 16.70
N GLY A 150 -18.00 -7.99 17.25
CA GLY A 150 -19.05 -7.91 18.27
C GLY A 150 -20.43 -8.43 17.84
N GLY A 151 -21.46 -8.18 18.67
CA GLY A 151 -22.84 -8.63 18.45
C GLY A 151 -23.64 -7.80 17.42
N SER A 152 -24.90 -8.17 17.18
CA SER A 152 -25.79 -7.66 16.11
C SER A 152 -26.35 -6.25 16.31
N GLY A 153 -25.66 -5.37 17.03
CA GLY A 153 -26.06 -3.97 17.23
C GLY A 153 -25.63 -3.06 16.07
N ALA A 154 -26.36 -1.95 15.91
CA ALA A 154 -26.05 -0.91 14.92
C ALA A 154 -24.60 -0.41 15.04
N ALA A 155 -24.01 -0.09 13.90
CA ALA A 155 -22.65 0.44 13.82
C ALA A 155 -22.53 1.78 14.55
N ASN A 156 -21.49 1.95 15.37
CA ASN A 156 -21.10 3.25 15.89
C ASN A 156 -19.59 3.44 15.63
N LEU A 157 -19.19 4.64 15.24
CA LEU A 157 -17.79 5.07 15.16
C LEU A 157 -17.08 5.04 16.53
N ASP A 158 -17.81 5.06 17.64
CA ASP A 158 -17.27 5.07 19.01
C ASP A 158 -16.80 3.69 19.53
N THR A 159 -16.92 2.66 18.70
CA THR A 159 -16.39 1.32 18.99
C THR A 159 -14.87 1.30 19.05
N LYS A 160 -14.33 0.44 19.92
CA LYS A 160 -12.88 0.24 20.07
C LYS A 160 -12.29 -0.65 18.99
N ASN A 161 -13.03 -1.65 18.55
CA ASN A 161 -12.54 -2.59 17.54
C ASN A 161 -12.71 -1.98 16.15
N TYR A 162 -11.69 -2.07 15.30
CA TYR A 162 -11.73 -1.57 13.93
C TYR A 162 -10.82 -2.39 13.02
N ALA A 163 -11.10 -2.31 11.72
CA ALA A 163 -10.24 -2.83 10.66
C ALA A 163 -9.81 -1.69 9.73
N MET A 164 -8.56 -1.73 9.28
CA MET A 164 -8.01 -0.86 8.25
C MET A 164 -7.73 -1.70 7.01
N ILE A 165 -8.17 -1.22 5.85
CA ILE A 165 -8.04 -1.95 4.59
C ILE A 165 -7.43 -1.03 3.55
N ILE A 166 -6.41 -1.52 2.86
CA ILE A 166 -5.79 -0.83 1.72
C ILE A 166 -5.85 -1.71 0.48
N GLY A 167 -6.15 -1.13 -0.68
CA GLY A 167 -6.02 -1.83 -1.96
C GLY A 167 -4.56 -1.98 -2.39
N LEU A 168 -4.21 -3.14 -2.94
CA LEU A 168 -2.87 -3.46 -3.46
C LEU A 168 -2.79 -3.26 -4.99
N ASP A 169 -1.61 -3.47 -5.59
CA ASP A 169 -1.35 -3.14 -7.00
C ASP A 169 -2.25 -3.89 -8.00
N LYS A 170 -2.76 -5.06 -7.64
CA LYS A 170 -3.69 -5.84 -8.46
C LYS A 170 -5.14 -5.52 -8.06
N ASP A 171 -6.01 -5.37 -9.05
CA ASP A 171 -7.42 -5.11 -8.79
C ASP A 171 -8.06 -6.21 -7.95
N ASN A 172 -8.94 -5.81 -7.03
CA ASN A 172 -9.60 -6.64 -6.03
C ASN A 172 -8.66 -7.37 -5.06
N THR A 173 -7.36 -7.07 -5.05
CA THR A 173 -6.45 -7.49 -4.00
C THR A 173 -6.30 -6.38 -2.96
N ARG A 174 -6.29 -6.76 -1.69
CA ARG A 174 -6.24 -5.83 -0.58
C ARG A 174 -5.48 -6.44 0.59
N TYR A 175 -5.15 -5.58 1.54
CA TYR A 175 -4.54 -5.94 2.81
C TYR A 175 -5.41 -5.41 3.94
N CYS A 176 -5.85 -6.29 4.83
CA CYS A 176 -6.63 -5.97 6.02
C CYS A 176 -5.76 -6.11 7.28
N VAL A 177 -5.81 -5.11 8.15
CA VAL A 177 -5.26 -5.20 9.51
C VAL A 177 -6.27 -4.64 10.52
N ASP A 178 -6.54 -5.37 11.58
CA ASP A 178 -7.45 -4.96 12.66
C ASP A 178 -6.68 -4.77 13.97
N ASN A 179 -7.37 -4.33 15.03
CA ASN A 179 -6.82 -4.22 16.37
C ASN A 179 -7.28 -5.29 17.37
N GLY A 180 -8.02 -6.32 16.94
CA GLY A 180 -8.51 -7.39 17.82
C GLY A 180 -9.72 -8.19 17.30
#